data_AF-A0A175VP28-F1
#
_entry.id   AF-A0A175VP28-F1
#
_cell.length_a   1.000
_cell.length_b   1.000
_cell.length_c   1.000
_cell.angle_alpha   90.00
_cell.angle_beta   90.00
_cell.angle_gamma   90.00
#
_symmetry.space_group_name_H-M   'P 1'
#
loop_
_entity.id
_entity.type
_entity.pdbx_description
1 polymer ?
#
loop_
_entity_poly.entity_id
_entity_poly.type
_entity_poly.pdbx_seq_one_letter_code
_entity_poly.pdbx_strand_id
1 'polypeptide(L)'
;MAFPPPRPQSPQPTEEGHVATSPDRKYFRSGGAFVKRCLRRSEFLVGPHGVHVPRLRKESLRNEADSLRFIRRYTDIPVPTVFCDFEDDDAYYLITEYVEGVDMAELPDHQKGVVIAELQGHLAKLKTLKSNRMGGPSGIVIPPYRVLCETERDDWTCLRVSDRPEYVFCHNDCSQHNIIVNPATLKIAAIVDWEYAGFYPPNFEFPFYNRNGPSVALGEEVDDTEELLRFLNSQLLWRDNARRPISG
;
A
#
# COMPACT_ATOMS: atom_id res chain seq x y z
N MET A 1 30.19 -14.58 31.26
CA MET A 1 29.16 -15.59 30.93
C MET A 1 28.63 -15.24 29.55
N ALA A 2 28.86 -16.09 28.56
CA ALA A 2 28.31 -15.89 27.22
C ALA A 2 26.80 -16.17 27.27
N PHE A 3 25.98 -15.23 26.81
CA PHE A 3 24.56 -15.48 26.63
C PHE A 3 24.38 -16.58 25.59
N PRO A 4 23.55 -17.61 25.85
CA PRO A 4 23.26 -18.61 24.83
C PRO A 4 22.58 -17.91 23.65
N PRO A 5 22.78 -18.41 22.42
CA PRO A 5 22.05 -17.89 21.26
C PRO A 5 20.54 -17.98 21.54
N PRO A 6 19.74 -17.02 21.05
CA PRO A 6 18.29 -17.10 21.17
C PRO A 6 17.84 -18.44 20.58
N ARG A 7 17.01 -19.18 21.32
CA ARG A 7 16.44 -20.43 20.81
C ARG A 7 15.71 -20.11 19.51
N PRO A 8 15.84 -20.96 18.46
CA PRO A 8 14.95 -20.85 17.32
C PRO A 8 13.52 -20.88 17.84
N GLN A 9 12.74 -19.85 17.48
CA GLN A 9 11.32 -19.82 17.83
C GLN A 9 10.72 -21.11 17.27
N SER A 10 10.03 -21.86 18.13
CA SER A 10 9.27 -23.05 17.74
C SER A 10 8.43 -22.70 16.50
N PRO A 11 8.34 -23.56 15.47
CA PRO A 11 7.41 -23.29 14.37
C PRO A 11 6.03 -23.12 14.99
N GLN A 12 5.45 -21.92 14.90
CA GLN A 12 4.08 -21.72 15.34
C GLN A 12 3.21 -22.65 14.48
N PRO A 13 2.21 -23.33 15.09
CA PRO A 13 1.28 -24.14 14.32
C PRO A 13 0.75 -23.26 13.18
N THR A 14 0.88 -23.75 11.94
CA THR A 14 0.45 -22.99 10.75
C THR A 14 -1.04 -22.73 10.89
N GLU A 15 -1.38 -21.47 11.18
CA GLU A 15 -2.75 -20.99 11.25
C GLU A 15 -3.51 -21.42 9.98
N GLU A 16 -4.74 -21.90 10.13
CA GLU A 16 -5.51 -22.42 9.00
C GLU A 16 -5.63 -21.36 7.88
N GLY A 17 -5.32 -21.76 6.65
CA GLY A 17 -5.35 -20.87 5.51
C GLY A 17 -4.19 -19.87 5.43
N HIS A 18 -3.17 -19.93 6.31
CA HIS A 18 -1.99 -19.06 6.21
C HIS A 18 -1.28 -19.21 4.86
N VAL A 19 -1.04 -18.09 4.19
CA VAL A 19 -0.37 -18.01 2.88
C VAL A 19 1.04 -17.47 3.02
N ALA A 20 1.21 -16.37 3.76
CA ALA A 20 2.49 -15.69 3.91
C ALA A 20 2.53 -14.80 5.16
N THR A 21 3.74 -14.42 5.57
CA THR A 21 3.98 -13.42 6.61
C THR A 21 5.02 -12.43 6.09
N SER A 22 4.72 -11.14 6.13
CA SER A 22 5.69 -10.06 5.93
C SER A 22 6.05 -9.41 7.28
N PRO A 23 7.01 -8.47 7.32
CA PRO A 23 7.34 -7.75 8.55
C PRO A 23 6.16 -7.03 9.21
N ASP A 24 5.12 -6.68 8.43
CA ASP A 24 4.01 -5.86 8.90
C ASP A 24 2.70 -6.63 9.04
N ARG A 25 2.54 -7.77 8.35
CA ARG A 25 1.24 -8.48 8.29
C ARG A 25 1.35 -9.97 8.00
N LYS A 26 0.27 -10.69 8.31
CA LYS A 26 -0.01 -12.05 7.85
C LYS A 26 -1.09 -12.03 6.78
N TYR A 27 -1.01 -13.00 5.87
CA TYR A 27 -1.94 -13.20 4.77
C TYR A 27 -2.56 -14.59 4.86
N PHE A 28 -3.86 -14.67 4.61
CA PHE A 28 -4.60 -15.94 4.65
C PHE A 28 -5.53 -16.08 3.44
N ARG A 29 -5.83 -17.31 3.08
CA ARG A 29 -6.85 -17.67 2.09
C ARG A 29 -7.80 -18.68 2.73
N SER A 30 -9.09 -18.40 2.68
CA SER A 30 -10.13 -19.33 3.12
C SER A 30 -11.29 -19.28 2.14
N GLY A 31 -11.52 -20.39 1.42
CA GLY A 31 -12.49 -20.44 0.33
C GLY A 31 -12.24 -19.35 -0.72
N GLY A 32 -13.28 -18.56 -1.01
CA GLY A 32 -13.24 -17.41 -1.92
C GLY A 32 -12.79 -16.10 -1.28
N ALA A 33 -12.21 -16.14 -0.07
CA ALA A 33 -11.76 -14.95 0.64
C ALA A 33 -10.23 -14.89 0.77
N PHE A 34 -9.69 -13.69 0.61
CA PHE A 34 -8.32 -13.32 0.93
C PHE A 34 -8.33 -12.40 2.15
N VAL A 35 -7.47 -12.68 3.12
CA VAL A 35 -7.41 -11.94 4.39
C VAL A 35 -6.03 -11.33 4.54
N LYS A 36 -5.99 -10.01 4.71
CA LYS A 36 -4.82 -9.29 5.23
C LYS A 36 -5.06 -8.98 6.69
N ARG A 37 -4.05 -9.22 7.52
CA ARG A 37 -4.09 -8.90 8.95
C ARG A 37 -2.78 -8.32 9.41
N CYS A 38 -2.76 -7.10 9.92
CA CYS A 38 -1.53 -6.55 10.49
C CYS A 38 -1.06 -7.38 11.69
N LEU A 39 0.24 -7.41 11.95
CA LEU A 39 0.77 -8.10 13.13
C LEU A 39 0.24 -7.49 14.43
N ARG A 40 -0.03 -8.35 15.41
CA ARG A 40 -0.23 -7.95 16.81
C ARG A 40 1.09 -7.52 17.41
N ARG A 41 1.07 -6.71 18.47
CA ARG A 41 2.30 -6.36 19.22
C ARG A 41 3.11 -7.58 19.68
N SER A 42 2.45 -8.68 20.05
CA SER A 42 3.10 -9.93 20.45
C SER A 42 3.75 -10.70 19.29
N GLU A 43 3.41 -10.36 18.04
CA GLU A 43 3.90 -11.00 16.82
C GLU A 43 4.99 -10.17 16.13
N PHE A 44 5.32 -8.99 16.65
CA PHE A 44 6.36 -8.13 16.06
C PHE A 44 7.70 -8.84 15.99
N LEU A 45 8.41 -8.63 14.88
CA LEU A 45 9.71 -9.24 14.64
C LEU A 45 10.74 -8.69 15.63
N VAL A 46 11.51 -9.58 16.24
CA VAL A 46 12.59 -9.23 17.17
C VAL A 46 13.93 -9.47 16.47
N GLY A 47 14.67 -8.38 16.25
CA GLY A 47 15.99 -8.42 15.63
C GLY A 47 17.12 -8.03 16.60
N PRO A 48 18.38 -8.03 16.14
CA PRO A 48 19.55 -7.65 16.94
C PRO A 48 19.48 -6.22 17.51
N HIS A 49 18.75 -5.33 16.85
CA HIS A 49 18.61 -3.92 17.22
C HIS A 49 17.32 -3.62 18.00
N GLY A 50 16.57 -4.66 18.40
CA GLY A 50 15.31 -4.52 19.13
C GLY A 50 14.10 -5.00 18.34
N VAL A 51 12.92 -4.58 18.78
CA VAL A 51 11.64 -4.94 18.17
C VAL A 51 11.41 -4.05 16.94
N HIS A 52 11.18 -4.65 15.78
CA HIS A 52 10.68 -3.94 14.61
C HIS A 52 9.20 -3.62 14.83
N VAL A 53 8.85 -2.34 14.83
CA VAL A 53 7.48 -1.86 15.01
C VAL A 53 6.94 -1.43 13.64
N PRO A 54 5.99 -2.18 13.04
CA PRO A 54 5.31 -1.81 11.81
C PRO A 54 4.67 -0.42 11.90
N ARG A 55 5.02 0.46 10.97
CA ARG A 55 4.49 1.83 10.88
C ARG A 55 3.14 1.82 10.17
N LEU A 56 2.20 2.66 10.62
CA LEU A 56 0.88 2.84 10.01
C LEU A 56 0.11 1.52 9.75
N ARG A 57 0.37 0.48 10.57
CA ARG A 57 -0.05 -0.91 10.31
C ARG A 57 -1.57 -1.11 10.21
N LYS A 58 -2.34 -0.34 10.98
CA LYS A 58 -3.81 -0.41 10.98
C LYS A 58 -4.37 0.57 9.96
N GLU A 59 -3.76 1.75 9.90
CA GLU A 59 -4.13 2.87 9.04
C GLU A 59 -4.00 2.49 7.56
N SER A 60 -2.96 1.74 7.16
CA SER A 60 -2.78 1.32 5.77
C SER A 60 -3.85 0.32 5.33
N LEU A 61 -4.22 -0.66 6.18
CA LEU A 61 -5.31 -1.60 5.89
C LEU A 61 -6.69 -0.93 5.88
N ARG A 62 -6.94 0.04 6.78
CA ARG A 62 -8.14 0.89 6.72
C ARG A 62 -8.20 1.67 5.41
N ASN A 63 -7.08 2.28 5.02
CA ASN A 63 -6.98 3.05 3.78
C ASN A 63 -7.22 2.17 2.55
N GLU A 64 -6.70 0.94 2.56
CA GLU A 64 -6.97 -0.05 1.51
C GLU A 64 -8.46 -0.40 1.42
N ALA A 65 -9.10 -0.71 2.55
CA ALA A 65 -10.52 -1.05 2.61
C ALA A 65 -11.40 0.08 2.06
N ASP A 66 -11.13 1.32 2.47
CA ASP A 66 -11.85 2.50 2.00
C ASP A 66 -11.60 2.79 0.52
N SER A 67 -10.35 2.63 0.06
CA SER A 67 -9.97 2.81 -1.34
C SER A 67 -10.66 1.81 -2.26
N LEU A 68 -10.67 0.52 -1.90
CA LEU A 68 -11.38 -0.52 -2.65
C LEU A 68 -12.88 -0.21 -2.80
N ARG A 69 -13.54 0.19 -1.70
CA ARG A 69 -14.95 0.60 -1.74
C ARG A 69 -15.18 1.84 -2.60
N PHE A 70 -14.30 2.83 -2.50
CA PHE A 70 -14.38 4.07 -3.26
C PHE A 70 -14.24 3.80 -4.77
N ILE A 71 -13.21 3.07 -5.17
CA ILE A 71 -12.94 2.75 -6.58
C ILE A 71 -14.11 1.98 -7.19
N ARG A 72 -14.58 0.94 -6.49
CA ARG A 72 -15.73 0.16 -6.94
C ARG A 72 -17.01 1.00 -7.08
N ARG A 73 -17.19 2.00 -6.22
CA ARG A 73 -18.38 2.87 -6.24
C ARG A 73 -18.35 3.88 -7.38
N TYR A 74 -17.18 4.41 -7.73
CA TYR A 74 -17.06 5.54 -8.65
C TYR A 74 -16.42 5.20 -10.00
N THR A 75 -15.99 3.96 -10.21
CA THR A 75 -15.36 3.51 -11.45
C THR A 75 -15.80 2.09 -11.81
N ASP A 76 -15.39 1.63 -12.99
CA ASP A 76 -15.51 0.25 -13.46
C ASP A 76 -14.17 -0.50 -13.40
N ILE A 77 -13.20 0.01 -12.62
CA ILE A 77 -11.90 -0.64 -12.46
C ILE A 77 -12.11 -1.94 -11.69
N PRO A 78 -11.59 -3.08 -12.20
CA PRO A 78 -11.72 -4.35 -11.51
C PRO A 78 -10.89 -4.31 -10.22
N VAL A 79 -11.57 -4.41 -9.08
CA VAL A 79 -10.96 -4.46 -7.74
C VAL A 79 -11.67 -5.55 -6.91
N PRO A 80 -10.98 -6.21 -5.95
CA PRO A 80 -11.60 -7.20 -5.08
C PRO A 80 -12.79 -6.63 -4.31
N THR A 81 -13.80 -7.46 -4.07
CA THR A 81 -14.91 -7.11 -3.18
C THR A 81 -14.42 -7.05 -1.74
N VAL A 82 -14.62 -5.95 -1.03
CA VAL A 82 -14.45 -5.95 0.43
C VAL A 82 -15.65 -6.64 1.07
N PHE A 83 -15.44 -7.79 1.72
CA PHE A 83 -16.48 -8.47 2.48
C PHE A 83 -16.67 -7.82 3.84
N CYS A 84 -15.59 -7.59 4.56
CA CYS A 84 -15.58 -6.82 5.80
C CYS A 84 -14.16 -6.40 6.19
N ASP A 85 -14.09 -5.48 7.13
CA ASP A 85 -12.87 -5.07 7.81
C ASP A 85 -13.21 -4.64 9.24
N PHE A 86 -12.33 -4.97 10.18
CA PHE A 86 -12.58 -4.76 11.60
C PHE A 86 -11.29 -4.84 12.41
N GLU A 87 -11.36 -4.36 13.66
CA GLU A 87 -10.32 -4.61 14.65
C GLU A 87 -10.72 -5.76 15.56
N ASP A 88 -9.75 -6.63 15.82
CA ASP A 88 -9.85 -7.68 16.81
C ASP A 88 -8.47 -7.94 17.42
N ASP A 89 -8.41 -8.07 18.74
CA ASP A 89 -7.20 -8.44 19.49
C ASP A 89 -5.92 -7.68 19.04
N ASP A 90 -5.99 -6.35 19.07
CA ASP A 90 -4.91 -5.43 18.63
C ASP A 90 -4.54 -5.51 17.13
N ALA A 91 -5.15 -6.36 16.32
CA ALA A 91 -4.94 -6.43 14.88
C ALA A 91 -6.10 -5.77 14.10
N TYR A 92 -5.79 -5.27 12.91
CA TYR A 92 -6.76 -4.86 11.90
C TYR A 92 -6.84 -5.95 10.84
N TYR A 93 -8.06 -6.31 10.46
CA TYR A 93 -8.37 -7.31 9.46
C TYR A 93 -9.02 -6.64 8.26
N LEU A 94 -8.55 -6.98 7.07
CA LEU A 94 -9.22 -6.68 5.82
C LEU A 94 -9.50 -8.01 5.11
N ILE A 95 -10.77 -8.32 4.92
CA ILE A 95 -11.24 -9.53 4.25
C ILE A 95 -11.86 -9.13 2.91
N THR A 96 -11.24 -9.59 1.83
CA THR A 96 -11.68 -9.34 0.46
C THR A 96 -11.99 -10.63 -0.28
N GLU A 97 -12.63 -10.50 -1.43
CA GLU A 97 -12.67 -11.53 -2.46
C GLU A 97 -11.25 -11.97 -2.84
N TYR A 98 -11.06 -13.29 -2.93
CA TYR A 98 -9.90 -13.86 -3.60
C TYR A 98 -10.17 -13.89 -5.11
N VAL A 99 -9.34 -13.18 -5.87
CA VAL A 99 -9.48 -13.06 -7.32
C VAL A 99 -8.56 -14.09 -7.99
N GLU A 100 -9.15 -15.00 -8.77
CA GLU A 100 -8.41 -16.01 -9.51
C GLU A 100 -7.67 -15.39 -10.71
N GLY A 101 -6.41 -15.79 -10.91
CA GLY A 101 -5.55 -15.31 -11.99
C GLY A 101 -4.07 -15.56 -11.70
N VAL A 102 -3.22 -14.92 -12.48
CA VAL A 102 -1.76 -14.86 -12.29
C VAL A 102 -1.32 -13.40 -12.21
N ASP A 103 -0.21 -13.13 -11.53
CA ASP A 103 0.36 -11.79 -11.54
C ASP A 103 0.81 -11.43 -12.96
N MET A 104 0.67 -10.16 -13.37
CA MET A 104 1.24 -9.70 -14.64
C MET A 104 2.76 -9.94 -14.70
N ALA A 105 3.43 -9.97 -13.54
CA ALA A 105 4.86 -10.31 -13.42
C ALA A 105 5.20 -11.73 -13.93
N GLU A 106 4.28 -12.68 -13.78
CA GLU A 106 4.44 -14.08 -14.19
C GLU A 106 4.15 -14.30 -15.69
N LEU A 107 3.53 -13.34 -16.36
CA LEU A 107 3.26 -13.44 -17.78
C LEU A 107 4.56 -13.37 -18.60
N PRO A 108 4.66 -14.10 -19.72
CA PRO A 108 5.68 -13.87 -20.71
C PRO A 108 5.68 -12.42 -21.21
N ASP A 109 6.87 -11.83 -21.44
CA ASP A 109 7.00 -10.41 -21.80
C ASP A 109 6.20 -10.02 -23.05
N HIS A 110 6.06 -10.92 -24.02
CA HIS A 110 5.29 -10.67 -25.24
C HIS A 110 3.77 -10.51 -25.00
N GLN A 111 3.25 -10.92 -23.83
CA GLN A 111 1.85 -10.76 -23.45
C GLN A 111 1.59 -9.49 -22.63
N LYS A 112 2.60 -8.97 -21.93
CA LYS A 112 2.46 -7.84 -21.00
C LYS A 112 1.95 -6.57 -21.66
N GLY A 113 2.32 -6.33 -22.93
CA GLY A 113 1.88 -5.13 -23.67
C GLY A 113 0.36 -5.00 -23.77
N VAL A 114 -0.37 -6.11 -23.92
CA VAL A 114 -1.84 -6.11 -23.99
C VAL A 114 -2.44 -5.72 -22.64
N VAL A 115 -1.90 -6.27 -21.55
CA VAL A 115 -2.34 -5.98 -20.18
C VAL A 115 -2.03 -4.52 -19.81
N ILE A 116 -0.83 -4.03 -20.15
CA ILE A 116 -0.42 -2.65 -19.91
C ILE A 116 -1.35 -1.66 -20.61
N ALA A 117 -1.79 -1.95 -21.84
CA ALA A 117 -2.74 -1.10 -22.56
C ALA A 117 -4.09 -1.01 -21.84
N GLU A 118 -4.62 -2.13 -21.31
CA GLU A 118 -5.83 -2.14 -20.50
C GLU A 118 -5.64 -1.37 -19.17
N LEU A 119 -4.52 -1.62 -18.47
CA LEU A 119 -4.16 -0.94 -17.24
C LEU A 119 -4.08 0.58 -17.42
N GLN A 120 -3.45 1.06 -18.48
CA GLN A 120 -3.38 2.50 -18.79
C GLN A 120 -4.77 3.12 -18.97
N GLY A 121 -5.72 2.38 -19.53
CA GLY A 121 -7.12 2.78 -19.60
C GLY A 121 -7.75 2.95 -18.21
N HIS A 122 -7.50 2.02 -17.29
CA HIS A 122 -7.96 2.13 -15.89
C HIS A 122 -7.29 3.30 -15.15
N LEU A 123 -5.98 3.48 -15.30
CA LEU A 123 -5.24 4.60 -14.69
C LEU A 123 -5.70 5.96 -15.23
N ALA A 124 -6.07 6.04 -16.51
CA ALA A 124 -6.66 7.25 -17.08
C ALA A 124 -8.00 7.58 -16.39
N LYS A 125 -8.84 6.58 -16.08
CA LYS A 125 -10.09 6.76 -15.32
C LYS A 125 -9.83 7.22 -13.89
N LEU A 126 -8.84 6.63 -13.18
CA LEU A 126 -8.45 7.10 -11.85
C LEU A 126 -8.08 8.59 -11.85
N LYS A 127 -7.32 9.04 -12.85
CA LYS A 127 -6.90 10.44 -13.00
C LYS A 127 -8.05 11.43 -13.23
N THR A 128 -9.25 10.94 -13.55
CA THR A 128 -10.47 11.76 -13.65
C THR A 128 -11.09 12.04 -12.28
N LEU A 129 -10.82 11.21 -11.27
CA LEU A 129 -11.26 11.45 -9.89
C LEU A 129 -10.39 12.55 -9.30
N LYS A 130 -11.02 13.63 -8.85
CA LYS A 130 -10.33 14.81 -8.33
C LYS A 130 -10.68 15.10 -6.87
N SER A 131 -9.73 15.68 -6.16
CA SER A 131 -9.91 16.21 -4.80
C SER A 131 -9.02 17.42 -4.57
N ASN A 132 -9.42 18.27 -3.63
CA ASN A 132 -8.59 19.35 -3.12
C ASN A 132 -7.90 19.00 -1.78
N ARG A 133 -8.10 17.77 -1.28
CA ARG A 133 -7.45 17.21 -0.09
C ARG A 133 -6.61 16.01 -0.48
N MET A 134 -5.42 15.88 0.10
CA MET A 134 -4.61 14.69 -0.04
C MET A 134 -5.08 13.56 0.87
N GLY A 135 -4.69 12.33 0.52
CA GLY A 135 -5.00 11.12 1.27
C GLY A 135 -6.14 10.31 0.65
N GLY A 136 -6.42 9.16 1.25
CA GLY A 136 -7.46 8.26 0.83
C GLY A 136 -8.88 8.80 1.05
N PRO A 137 -9.90 8.02 0.68
CA PRO A 137 -11.30 8.45 0.73
C PRO A 137 -11.79 8.90 2.12
N SER A 138 -11.21 8.37 3.19
CA SER A 138 -11.50 8.74 4.59
C SER A 138 -10.55 9.79 5.18
N GLY A 139 -9.64 10.33 4.37
CA GLY A 139 -8.66 11.34 4.78
C GLY A 139 -7.40 10.78 5.45
N ILE A 140 -7.26 9.45 5.54
CA ILE A 140 -5.99 8.82 5.96
C ILE A 140 -4.95 9.11 4.89
N VAL A 141 -3.78 9.61 5.29
CA VAL A 141 -2.68 9.88 4.38
C VAL A 141 -1.59 8.85 4.65
N ILE A 142 -1.39 7.95 3.68
CA ILE A 142 -0.28 7.00 3.65
C ILE A 142 0.62 7.40 2.48
N PRO A 143 1.79 8.04 2.72
CA PRO A 143 2.76 8.30 1.65
C PRO A 143 3.17 6.99 0.96
N PRO A 144 3.55 7.01 -0.33
CA PRO A 144 4.08 5.84 -1.01
C PRO A 144 5.25 5.21 -0.22
N TYR A 145 5.42 3.89 -0.27
CA TYR A 145 6.45 3.17 0.47
C TYR A 145 7.84 3.82 0.35
N ARG A 146 8.26 4.19 -0.86
CA ARG A 146 9.53 4.88 -1.12
C ARG A 146 9.72 6.16 -0.29
N VAL A 147 8.66 6.93 -0.09
CA VAL A 147 8.67 8.14 0.74
C VAL A 147 8.67 7.81 2.23
N LEU A 148 7.93 6.77 2.64
CA LEU A 148 7.91 6.33 4.04
C LEU A 148 9.29 5.86 4.52
N CYS A 149 10.08 5.22 3.65
CA CYS A 149 11.45 4.82 3.98
C CYS A 149 12.36 5.99 4.37
N GLU A 150 12.12 7.20 3.82
CA GLU A 150 12.96 8.37 3.98
C GLU A 150 12.49 9.37 5.05
N THR A 151 11.47 9.00 5.85
CA THR A 151 10.93 9.89 6.88
C THR A 151 10.49 9.14 8.12
N GLU A 152 10.74 9.72 9.30
CA GLU A 152 10.22 9.21 10.58
C GLU A 152 8.78 9.69 10.87
N ARG A 153 8.18 10.51 10.00
CA ARG A 153 6.85 11.08 10.22
C ARG A 153 5.75 10.10 9.82
N ASP A 154 4.90 9.78 10.79
CA ASP A 154 3.65 9.05 10.58
C ASP A 154 2.41 9.95 10.58
N ASP A 155 2.49 11.12 11.23
CA ASP A 155 1.37 12.06 11.31
C ASP A 155 1.38 13.07 10.16
N TRP A 156 0.45 12.87 9.24
CA TRP A 156 0.18 13.69 8.07
C TRP A 156 -1.20 14.39 8.15
N THR A 157 -1.81 14.47 9.33
CA THR A 157 -3.15 15.05 9.51
C THR A 157 -3.21 16.56 9.27
N CYS A 158 -2.07 17.25 9.37
CA CYS A 158 -1.96 18.71 9.24
C CYS A 158 -1.59 19.19 7.81
N LEU A 159 -1.93 18.44 6.77
CA LEU A 159 -1.71 18.88 5.39
C LEU A 159 -2.72 19.96 4.99
N ARG A 160 -2.25 20.97 4.23
CA ARG A 160 -3.10 22.03 3.71
C ARG A 160 -4.16 21.47 2.75
N VAL A 161 -5.32 22.12 2.76
CA VAL A 161 -6.35 21.91 1.74
C VAL A 161 -6.08 22.87 0.59
N SER A 162 -6.07 22.36 -0.64
CA SER A 162 -5.93 23.18 -1.83
C SER A 162 -7.19 24.00 -2.10
N ASP A 163 -7.04 25.16 -2.71
CA ASP A 163 -8.14 26.01 -3.19
C ASP A 163 -8.81 25.44 -4.44
N ARG A 164 -8.18 24.48 -5.10
CA ARG A 164 -8.66 23.82 -6.32
C ARG A 164 -8.53 22.30 -6.24
N PRO A 165 -9.35 21.53 -6.98
CA PRO A 165 -9.29 20.08 -6.99
C PRO A 165 -8.12 19.57 -7.88
N GLU A 166 -6.89 19.88 -7.46
CA GLU A 166 -5.67 19.61 -8.24
C GLU A 166 -5.10 18.20 -8.07
N TYR A 167 -5.54 17.46 -7.05
CA TYR A 167 -5.09 16.10 -6.80
C TYR A 167 -5.91 15.08 -7.58
N VAL A 168 -5.25 14.01 -8.01
CA VAL A 168 -5.85 12.86 -8.68
C VAL A 168 -5.76 11.63 -7.79
N PHE A 169 -6.66 10.67 -7.99
CA PHE A 169 -6.56 9.41 -7.29
C PHE A 169 -5.39 8.59 -7.87
N CYS A 170 -4.41 8.27 -7.02
CA CYS A 170 -3.25 7.45 -7.33
C CYS A 170 -3.33 6.14 -6.53
N HIS A 171 -2.82 5.06 -7.11
CA HIS A 171 -2.54 3.78 -6.47
C HIS A 171 -1.24 3.83 -5.67
N ASN A 172 -0.19 4.52 -6.19
CA ASN A 172 1.12 4.69 -5.57
C ASN A 172 1.99 3.43 -5.39
N ASP A 173 1.47 2.26 -5.78
CA ASP A 173 2.16 0.97 -5.75
C ASP A 173 1.73 0.07 -6.93
N CYS A 174 1.50 0.69 -8.10
CA CYS A 174 1.00 -0.02 -9.28
C CYS A 174 2.13 -0.78 -10.00
N SER A 175 2.63 -1.85 -9.38
CA SER A 175 3.64 -2.77 -9.93
C SER A 175 3.02 -3.94 -10.70
N GLN A 176 3.83 -4.75 -11.41
CA GLN A 176 3.31 -5.93 -12.13
C GLN A 176 2.76 -7.03 -11.20
N HIS A 177 3.15 -7.04 -9.93
CA HIS A 177 2.67 -7.99 -8.91
C HIS A 177 1.27 -7.64 -8.40
N ASN A 178 0.84 -6.38 -8.56
CA ASN A 178 -0.45 -5.90 -8.09
C ASN A 178 -1.54 -5.94 -9.18
N ILE A 179 -1.26 -6.55 -10.32
CA ILE A 179 -2.18 -6.71 -11.46
C ILE A 179 -2.46 -8.20 -11.65
N ILE A 180 -3.65 -8.64 -11.23
CA ILE A 180 -4.11 -10.02 -11.41
C ILE A 180 -4.74 -10.16 -12.80
N VAL A 181 -4.25 -11.10 -13.59
CA VAL A 181 -4.63 -11.30 -14.99
C VAL A 181 -5.19 -12.71 -15.20
N ASN A 182 -6.25 -12.82 -16.00
CA ASN A 182 -6.69 -14.11 -16.50
C ASN A 182 -5.74 -14.58 -17.62
N PRO A 183 -4.95 -15.68 -17.42
CA PRO A 183 -3.89 -16.05 -18.35
C PRO A 183 -4.39 -16.53 -19.73
N ALA A 184 -5.65 -16.94 -19.83
CA ALA A 184 -6.23 -17.39 -21.11
C ALA A 184 -6.72 -16.22 -21.98
N THR A 185 -7.16 -15.12 -21.35
CA THR A 185 -7.78 -13.97 -22.06
C THR A 185 -6.93 -12.71 -22.03
N LEU A 186 -5.89 -12.68 -21.17
CA LEU A 186 -5.07 -11.50 -20.86
C LEU A 186 -5.87 -10.30 -20.33
N LYS A 187 -7.08 -10.54 -19.83
CA LYS A 187 -7.90 -9.52 -19.18
C LYS A 187 -7.50 -9.33 -17.73
N ILE A 188 -7.42 -8.08 -17.29
CA ILE A 188 -7.23 -7.73 -15.89
C ILE A 188 -8.44 -8.21 -15.10
N ALA A 189 -8.22 -9.17 -14.20
CA ALA A 189 -9.22 -9.70 -13.29
C ALA A 189 -9.36 -8.81 -12.04
N ALA A 190 -8.25 -8.23 -11.55
CA ALA A 190 -8.27 -7.22 -10.50
C ALA A 190 -6.95 -6.44 -10.42
N ILE A 191 -7.03 -5.20 -9.94
CA ILE A 191 -5.91 -4.42 -9.41
C ILE A 191 -5.99 -4.48 -7.89
N VAL A 192 -4.91 -4.84 -7.21
CA VAL A 192 -4.86 -5.11 -5.76
C VAL A 192 -3.82 -4.24 -5.04
N ASP A 193 -3.78 -4.32 -3.70
CA ASP A 193 -2.79 -3.63 -2.84
C ASP A 193 -2.90 -2.10 -2.83
N TRP A 194 -4.12 -1.61 -2.58
CA TRP A 194 -4.45 -0.17 -2.56
C TRP A 194 -4.12 0.54 -1.23
N GLU A 195 -3.19 0.01 -0.43
CA GLU A 195 -2.92 0.56 0.91
C GLU A 195 -2.26 1.95 0.89
N TYR A 196 -1.52 2.26 -0.17
CA TYR A 196 -0.90 3.57 -0.42
C TYR A 196 -1.78 4.52 -1.23
N ALA A 197 -2.99 4.09 -1.57
CA ALA A 197 -3.84 4.82 -2.49
C ALA A 197 -4.43 6.09 -1.88
N GLY A 198 -4.71 7.07 -2.73
CA GLY A 198 -5.37 8.30 -2.31
C GLY A 198 -5.20 9.42 -3.32
N PHE A 199 -5.71 10.59 -2.96
CA PHE A 199 -5.56 11.79 -3.76
C PHE A 199 -4.17 12.41 -3.56
N TYR A 200 -3.40 12.52 -4.65
CA TYR A 200 -2.06 13.10 -4.67
C TYR A 200 -1.83 13.89 -5.97
N PRO A 201 -0.77 14.70 -6.07
CA PRO A 201 -0.32 15.23 -7.35
C PRO A 201 -0.10 14.10 -8.39
N PRO A 202 -0.39 14.33 -9.68
CA PRO A 202 -0.31 13.27 -10.70
C PRO A 202 1.05 12.59 -10.85
N ASN A 203 2.15 13.24 -10.48
CA ASN A 203 3.50 12.69 -10.53
C ASN A 203 3.78 11.66 -9.42
N PHE A 204 2.92 11.52 -8.40
CA PHE A 204 3.05 10.46 -7.39
C PHE A 204 2.80 9.06 -8.00
N GLU A 205 1.96 8.98 -9.04
CA GLU A 205 1.70 7.74 -9.78
C GLU A 205 2.80 7.46 -10.81
N PHE A 206 3.93 6.95 -10.33
CA PHE A 206 5.02 6.54 -11.19
C PHE A 206 4.70 5.21 -11.89
N PRO A 207 4.98 5.04 -13.19
CA PRO A 207 4.52 3.89 -13.98
C PRO A 207 5.41 2.64 -13.79
N PHE A 208 5.56 2.17 -12.54
CA PHE A 208 6.39 1.01 -12.20
C PHE A 208 5.94 -0.29 -12.90
N TYR A 209 4.66 -0.41 -13.29
CA TYR A 209 4.14 -1.52 -14.11
C TYR A 209 4.86 -1.73 -15.45
N ASN A 210 5.61 -0.74 -15.96
CA ASN A 210 6.39 -0.88 -17.20
C ASN A 210 7.59 -1.82 -17.08
N ARG A 211 8.00 -2.19 -15.86
CA ARG A 211 9.08 -3.16 -15.62
C ARG A 211 8.74 -4.08 -14.47
N ASN A 212 9.47 -5.20 -14.37
CA ASN A 212 9.34 -6.10 -13.25
C ASN A 212 10.07 -5.53 -12.00
N GLY A 213 9.61 -5.92 -10.81
CA GLY A 213 10.20 -5.52 -9.54
C GLY A 213 9.37 -4.49 -8.74
N PRO A 214 9.95 -3.97 -7.64
CA PRO A 214 9.24 -3.14 -6.68
C PRO A 214 8.97 -1.71 -7.19
N SER A 215 8.04 -1.02 -6.51
CA SER A 215 7.67 0.39 -6.75
C SER A 215 8.65 1.41 -6.13
N VAL A 216 9.95 1.18 -6.35
CA VAL A 216 11.07 2.07 -5.99
C VAL A 216 11.99 2.20 -7.20
N ALA A 217 12.76 3.28 -7.33
CA ALA A 217 13.73 3.42 -8.41
C ALA A 217 14.80 2.33 -8.35
N LEU A 218 15.19 1.79 -9.52
CA LEU A 218 16.24 0.77 -9.65
C LEU A 218 17.37 1.25 -10.56
N GLY A 219 18.62 1.07 -10.12
CA GLY A 219 19.80 1.34 -10.94
C GLY A 219 19.92 2.81 -11.34
N GLU A 220 19.79 3.08 -12.64
CA GLU A 220 19.89 4.44 -13.23
C GLU A 220 18.53 5.12 -13.43
N GLU A 221 17.44 4.53 -12.93
CA GLU A 221 16.12 5.15 -12.97
C GLU A 221 16.07 6.45 -12.16
N VAL A 222 15.22 7.38 -12.60
CA VAL A 222 14.97 8.62 -11.85
C VAL A 222 14.31 8.27 -10.53
N ASP A 223 14.98 8.61 -9.43
CA ASP A 223 14.42 8.51 -8.09
C ASP A 223 13.68 9.81 -7.72
N ASP A 224 12.36 9.73 -7.64
CA ASP A 224 11.48 10.86 -7.29
C ASP A 224 11.31 11.03 -5.77
N THR A 225 11.86 10.13 -4.94
CA THR A 225 11.56 10.03 -3.51
C THR A 225 11.79 11.33 -2.74
N GLU A 226 12.96 11.95 -2.93
CA GLU A 226 13.29 13.21 -2.24
C GLU A 226 12.35 14.35 -2.67
N GLU A 227 12.00 14.42 -3.95
CA GLU A 227 11.08 15.43 -4.46
C GLU A 227 9.68 15.26 -3.87
N LEU A 228 9.16 14.03 -3.83
CA LEU A 228 7.85 13.74 -3.24
C LEU A 228 7.81 14.05 -1.74
N LEU A 229 8.86 13.67 -1.00
CA LEU A 229 8.97 13.96 0.42
C LEU A 229 9.05 15.47 0.67
N ARG A 230 9.84 16.20 -0.12
CA ARG A 230 9.93 17.66 -0.06
C ARG A 230 8.58 18.31 -0.35
N PHE A 231 7.85 17.79 -1.34
CA PHE A 231 6.49 18.24 -1.63
C PHE A 231 5.60 18.04 -0.41
N LEU A 232 5.45 16.82 0.13
CA LEU A 232 4.57 16.57 1.27
C LEU A 232 4.90 17.47 2.47
N ASN A 233 6.19 17.63 2.80
CA ASN A 233 6.62 18.52 3.87
C ASN A 233 6.24 19.98 3.62
N SER A 234 6.32 20.46 2.37
CA SER A 234 5.91 21.83 2.01
C SER A 234 4.41 22.08 2.17
N GLN A 235 3.60 21.01 2.22
CA GLN A 235 2.15 21.09 2.37
C GLN A 235 1.72 21.11 3.85
N LEU A 236 2.62 20.85 4.80
CA LEU A 236 2.30 20.87 6.22
C LEU A 236 2.01 22.31 6.68
N LEU A 237 0.88 22.48 7.37
CA LEU A 237 0.57 23.74 8.05
C LEU A 237 1.56 23.91 9.21
N TRP A 238 2.31 25.02 9.21
CA TRP A 238 3.39 25.31 10.16
C TRP A 238 2.90 25.32 11.61
N ARG A 239 2.89 24.16 12.27
CA ARG A 239 2.70 24.02 13.74
C ARG A 239 3.55 22.94 14.44
N ASP A 240 4.39 22.18 13.74
CA ASP A 240 5.15 21.07 14.36
C ASP A 240 6.59 21.38 14.82
N ASN A 241 7.06 22.63 14.78
CA ASN A 241 8.39 22.97 15.33
C ASN A 241 8.44 23.13 16.86
N ALA A 242 7.38 22.76 17.59
CA ALA A 242 7.31 22.88 19.05
C ALA A 242 7.79 21.64 19.83
N ARG A 243 8.59 20.76 19.22
CA ARG A 243 9.35 19.72 19.94
C ARG A 243 10.87 19.95 19.81
N ARG A 244 11.33 21.14 20.21
CA ARG A 244 12.69 21.25 20.75
C ARG A 244 12.59 21.05 22.26
N PRO A 245 13.35 20.12 22.87
CA PRO A 245 13.44 20.08 24.32
C PRO A 245 14.00 21.42 24.78
N ILE A 246 13.32 22.05 25.72
CA ILE A 246 13.87 23.16 26.49
C ILE A 246 15.07 22.55 27.21
N SER A 247 16.27 22.83 26.72
CA SER A 247 17.49 22.65 27.50
C SER A 247 17.43 23.66 28.64
N GLY A 248 16.97 23.20 29.79
CA GLY A 248 17.24 23.80 31.09
C GLY A 248 18.54 23.28 31.67
#